data_AF-A0A355RZQ9-F1
#
_entry.id   AF-A0A355RZQ9-F1
#
_cell.length_a   1.000
_cell.length_b   1.000
_cell.length_c   1.000
_cell.angle_alpha   90.00
_cell.angle_beta   90.00
_cell.angle_gamma   90.00
#
_symmetry.space_group_name_H-M   'P 1'
#
loop_
_entity.id
_entity.type
_entity.pdbx_description
1 polymer ?
#
loop_
_entity_poly.entity_id
_entity_poly.type
_entity_poly.pdbx_seq_one_letter_code
_entity_poly.pdbx_strand_id
1 'polypeptide(L)'
;MSYLSRESSSLSEGLWEQIDSAIVKAARNVLIGRRFLHIFGPLGIGVETIAIDDADGVKEVEKNGLIITQGRKLTEIPMVYDDFTLLAKDLEGAKKSGFPVDLSKAEIAAEKCALKEDKLIFFGDKELGYDGLLT
;
A
#
# COMPACT_ATOMS: atom_id res chain seq x y z
N MET A 1 -6.20 -15.00 -0.99
CA MET A 1 -4.99 -14.35 -0.44
C MET A 1 -4.75 -14.88 0.97
N SER A 2 -4.02 -15.99 1.10
CA SER A 2 -3.86 -16.69 2.39
C SER A 2 -2.98 -15.90 3.39
N TYR A 3 -2.05 -15.07 2.91
CA TYR A 3 -1.10 -14.32 3.73
C TYR A 3 -1.72 -13.22 4.63
N LEU A 4 -2.98 -12.82 4.36
CA LEU A 4 -3.70 -11.84 5.19
C LEU A 4 -4.42 -12.51 6.39
N SER A 5 -4.33 -13.83 6.51
CA SER A 5 -4.91 -14.62 7.60
C SER A 5 -6.40 -14.36 7.88
N ARG A 6 -7.16 -13.85 6.90
CA ARG A 6 -8.60 -13.51 7.06
C ARG A 6 -9.44 -14.72 7.45
N GLU A 7 -9.05 -15.90 6.99
CA GLU A 7 -9.72 -17.18 7.29
C GLU A 7 -9.55 -17.63 8.74
N SER A 8 -8.58 -17.08 9.47
CA SER A 8 -8.42 -17.33 10.91
C SER A 8 -9.32 -16.44 11.78
N SER A 9 -10.03 -15.49 11.17
CA SER A 9 -10.93 -14.57 11.85
C SER A 9 -12.32 -15.20 12.03
N SER A 10 -12.95 -14.93 13.17
CA SER A 10 -14.33 -15.36 13.46
C SER A 10 -15.41 -14.44 12.88
N LEU A 11 -15.03 -13.45 12.07
CA LEU A 11 -15.96 -12.52 11.44
C LEU A 11 -16.69 -13.17 10.26
N SER A 12 -17.96 -12.82 10.07
CA SER A 12 -18.74 -13.30 8.92
C SER A 12 -18.28 -12.66 7.61
N GLU A 13 -18.51 -13.36 6.50
CA GLU A 13 -18.23 -12.84 5.15
C GLU A 13 -18.92 -11.49 4.90
N GLY A 14 -20.21 -11.38 5.25
CA GLY A 14 -20.95 -10.11 5.08
C GLY A 14 -20.43 -8.95 5.93
N LEU A 15 -19.77 -9.21 7.06
CA LEU A 15 -19.09 -8.15 7.83
C LEU A 15 -17.76 -7.78 7.17
N TRP A 16 -17.02 -8.76 6.66
CA TRP A 16 -15.80 -8.48 5.87
C TRP A 16 -16.08 -7.64 4.64
N GLU A 17 -17.16 -7.91 3.91
CA GLU A 17 -17.58 -7.09 2.77
C GLU A 17 -17.90 -5.64 3.17
N GLN A 18 -18.54 -5.44 4.32
CA GLN A 18 -18.81 -4.09 4.86
C GLN A 18 -17.51 -3.36 5.20
N ILE A 19 -16.56 -4.03 5.86
CA ILE A 19 -15.23 -3.48 6.17
C ILE A 19 -14.50 -3.12 4.87
N ASP A 20 -14.45 -4.02 3.89
CA ASP A 20 -13.76 -3.79 2.62
C ASP A 20 -14.36 -2.62 1.86
N SER A 21 -15.70 -2.54 1.80
CA SER A 21 -16.42 -1.43 1.16
C SER A 21 -16.12 -0.09 1.82
N ALA A 22 -16.14 -0.03 3.16
CA ALA A 22 -15.84 1.17 3.92
C ALA A 22 -14.39 1.63 3.68
N ILE A 23 -13.42 0.71 3.77
CA ILE A 23 -11.99 0.97 3.52
C ILE A 23 -11.75 1.49 2.10
N VAL A 24 -12.28 0.80 1.09
CA VAL A 24 -12.08 1.19 -0.33
C VAL A 24 -12.69 2.56 -0.60
N LYS A 25 -13.88 2.83 -0.05
CA LYS A 25 -14.55 4.13 -0.21
C LYS A 25 -13.75 5.25 0.44
N ALA A 26 -13.29 5.06 1.68
CA ALA A 26 -12.50 6.03 2.41
C ALA A 26 -11.17 6.34 1.70
N ALA A 27 -10.40 5.31 1.34
CA ALA A 27 -9.14 5.47 0.62
C ALA A 27 -9.32 6.17 -0.75
N ARG A 28 -10.33 5.78 -1.54
CA ARG A 28 -10.58 6.36 -2.87
C ARG A 28 -10.86 7.87 -2.83
N ASN A 29 -11.50 8.35 -1.77
CA ASN A 29 -11.81 9.77 -1.63
C ASN A 29 -10.55 10.63 -1.48
N VAL A 30 -9.50 10.06 -0.87
CA VAL A 30 -8.28 10.78 -0.50
C VAL A 30 -7.11 10.54 -1.45
N LEU A 31 -7.05 9.38 -2.12
CA LEU A 31 -5.98 9.06 -3.09
C LEU A 31 -5.99 10.03 -4.30
N ILE A 32 -4.94 10.84 -4.42
CA ILE A 32 -4.74 11.81 -5.49
C ILE A 32 -3.68 11.34 -6.49
N GLY A 33 -2.53 10.80 -6.05
CA GLY A 33 -1.42 10.41 -6.92
C GLY A 33 -1.86 9.45 -8.03
N ARG A 34 -2.66 8.45 -7.66
CA ARG A 34 -3.22 7.44 -8.58
C ARG A 34 -4.20 7.99 -9.62
N ARG A 35 -4.66 9.24 -9.49
CA ARG A 35 -5.59 9.85 -10.46
C ARG A 35 -4.91 10.30 -11.74
N PHE A 36 -3.59 10.53 -11.69
CA PHE A 36 -2.81 11.01 -12.84
C PHE A 36 -1.56 10.19 -13.12
N LEU A 37 -1.06 9.41 -12.15
CA LEU A 37 0.05 8.48 -12.37
C LEU A 37 -0.43 7.15 -12.96
N HIS A 38 0.37 6.57 -13.85
CA HIS A 38 0.15 5.21 -14.32
C HIS A 38 0.50 4.20 -13.23
N ILE A 39 -0.38 3.22 -13.01
CA ILE A 39 -0.19 2.17 -12.02
C ILE A 39 0.41 0.95 -12.71
N PHE A 40 1.51 0.44 -12.17
CA PHE A 40 2.16 -0.79 -12.62
C PHE A 40 2.03 -1.88 -11.54
N GLY A 41 1.57 -3.07 -11.92
CA GLY A 41 1.33 -4.19 -11.00
C GLY A 41 -0.08 -4.77 -11.10
N PRO A 42 -0.51 -5.61 -10.14
CA PRO A 42 0.15 -5.95 -8.88
C PRO A 42 1.31 -6.94 -9.05
N LEU A 43 2.43 -6.69 -8.37
CA LEU A 43 3.65 -7.50 -8.47
C LEU A 43 3.66 -8.71 -7.52
N GLY A 44 2.82 -8.66 -6.48
CA GLY A 44 2.77 -9.68 -5.43
C GLY A 44 3.67 -9.34 -4.24
N ILE A 45 3.37 -9.96 -3.08
CA ILE A 45 4.02 -9.65 -1.80
C ILE A 45 5.51 -10.04 -1.74
N GLY A 46 5.97 -10.93 -2.62
CA GLY A 46 7.36 -11.39 -2.67
C GLY A 46 8.30 -10.48 -3.46
N VAL A 47 7.81 -9.34 -3.97
CA VAL A 47 8.65 -8.41 -4.75
C VAL A 47 9.17 -7.32 -3.83
N GLU A 48 10.46 -7.43 -3.50
CA GLU A 48 11.14 -6.51 -2.59
C GLU A 48 11.75 -5.31 -3.32
N THR A 49 12.19 -5.47 -4.56
CA THR A 49 12.90 -4.42 -5.31
C THR A 49 12.41 -4.31 -6.75
N ILE A 50 12.52 -3.11 -7.30
CA ILE A 50 12.24 -2.81 -8.71
C ILE A 50 13.42 -2.05 -9.34
N ALA A 51 13.74 -2.39 -10.59
CA ALA A 51 14.71 -1.65 -11.38
C ALA A 51 14.05 -0.42 -11.99
N ILE A 52 14.58 0.76 -11.67
CA ILE A 52 14.21 2.05 -12.26
C ILE A 52 15.38 2.48 -13.14
N ASP A 53 15.38 2.00 -14.37
CA ASP A 53 16.45 2.23 -15.34
C ASP A 53 16.17 3.49 -16.17
N ASP A 54 17.20 4.33 -16.32
CA ASP A 54 17.20 5.38 -17.35
C ASP A 54 17.58 4.72 -18.68
N ALA A 55 16.76 4.92 -19.71
CA ALA A 55 16.93 4.30 -21.02
C ALA A 55 18.31 4.60 -21.63
N ASP A 56 18.85 5.80 -21.42
CA ASP A 56 20.17 6.21 -21.92
C ASP A 56 21.30 5.99 -20.91
N GLY A 57 20.96 5.68 -19.66
CA GLY A 57 21.87 5.55 -18.53
C GLY A 57 22.42 4.14 -18.32
N VAL A 58 21.76 3.10 -18.86
CA VAL A 58 22.17 1.70 -18.68
C VAL A 58 23.11 1.25 -19.78
N LYS A 59 24.34 0.86 -19.43
CA LYS A 59 25.36 0.39 -20.38
C LYS A 59 26.11 -0.83 -19.83
N GLU A 60 26.47 -1.73 -20.73
CA GLU A 60 27.42 -2.80 -20.42
C GLU A 60 28.84 -2.27 -20.50
N VAL A 61 29.62 -2.50 -19.46
CA VAL A 61 31.01 -2.07 -19.36
C VAL A 61 31.88 -3.27 -19.04
N GLU A 62 32.92 -3.49 -19.85
CA GLU A 62 33.95 -4.47 -19.56
C GLU A 62 35.10 -3.81 -18.79
N LYS A 63 35.44 -4.35 -17.62
CA LYS A 63 36.58 -3.89 -16.82
C LYS A 63 37.30 -5.08 -16.21
N ASN A 64 38.60 -5.20 -16.47
CA ASN A 64 39.46 -6.28 -15.96
C ASN A 64 38.92 -7.70 -16.29
N GLY A 65 38.30 -7.89 -17.47
CA GLY A 65 37.70 -9.16 -17.88
C GLY A 65 36.35 -9.49 -17.22
N LEU A 66 35.74 -8.53 -16.53
CA LEU A 66 34.38 -8.63 -15.99
C LEU A 66 33.43 -7.73 -16.80
N ILE A 67 32.29 -8.28 -17.22
CA ILE A 67 31.21 -7.52 -17.85
C ILE A 67 30.19 -7.18 -16.77
N ILE A 68 29.91 -5.89 -16.57
CA ILE A 68 28.91 -5.41 -15.62
C ILE A 68 27.92 -4.46 -16.29
N THR A 69 26.68 -4.44 -15.81
CA THR A 69 25.69 -3.43 -16.17
C THR A 69 25.84 -2.22 -15.25
N GLN A 70 26.32 -1.11 -15.80
CA GLN A 70 26.45 0.15 -15.07
C GLN A 70 25.19 1.01 -15.27
N GLY A 71 24.77 1.73 -14.22
CA GLY A 71 23.68 2.72 -14.30
C GLY A 71 22.30 2.23 -13.88
N ARG A 72 22.12 0.94 -13.57
CA ARG A 72 20.85 0.39 -13.07
C ARG A 72 20.58 0.82 -11.62
N LYS A 73 19.45 1.50 -11.37
CA LYS A 73 19.00 1.88 -10.02
C LYS A 73 17.98 0.86 -9.52
N LEU A 74 18.37 0.06 -8.52
CA LEU A 74 17.44 -0.81 -7.81
C LEU A 74 16.86 -0.06 -6.63
N THR A 75 15.53 -0.02 -6.54
CA THR A 75 14.81 0.65 -5.45
C THR A 75 13.94 -0.36 -4.72
N GLU A 76 14.01 -0.35 -3.38
CA GLU A 76 13.16 -1.18 -2.52
C GLU A 76 11.71 -0.69 -2.55
N ILE A 77 10.75 -1.60 -2.57
CA ILE A 77 9.32 -1.27 -2.49
C ILE A 77 8.92 -1.21 -1.01
N PRO A 78 8.59 -0.02 -0.47
CA PRO A 78 8.24 0.10 0.94
C PRO A 78 6.83 -0.44 1.20
N MET A 79 6.63 -1.01 2.38
CA MET A 79 5.31 -1.41 2.85
C MET A 79 4.64 -0.24 3.60
N VAL A 80 3.52 0.26 3.06
CA VAL A 80 2.65 1.22 3.76
C VAL A 80 1.59 0.44 4.53
N TYR A 81 1.56 0.61 5.85
CA TYR A 81 0.55 -0.01 6.70
C TYR A 81 0.04 0.96 7.79
N ASP A 82 -1.16 0.68 8.29
CA ASP A 82 -1.79 1.32 9.45
C ASP A 82 -2.77 0.31 10.04
N ASP A 83 -2.71 0.13 11.36
CA ASP A 83 -3.54 -0.85 12.07
C ASP A 83 -4.82 -0.19 12.60
N PHE A 84 -5.88 -0.98 12.71
CA PHE A 84 -7.10 -0.57 13.39
C PHE A 84 -7.62 -1.68 14.31
N THR A 85 -8.45 -1.28 15.26
CA THR A 85 -9.05 -2.21 16.23
C THR A 85 -10.56 -2.03 16.23
N LEU A 86 -11.27 -3.15 16.08
CA LEU A 86 -12.71 -3.23 16.28
C LEU A 86 -12.98 -3.97 17.59
N LEU A 87 -13.83 -3.41 18.45
CA LEU A 87 -14.14 -4.00 19.75
C LEU A 87 -15.18 -5.10 19.58
N ALA A 88 -14.86 -6.33 20.00
CA ALA A 88 -15.74 -7.48 19.87
C ALA A 88 -17.11 -7.27 20.55
N LYS A 89 -17.14 -6.57 21.69
CA LYS A 89 -18.39 -6.23 22.38
C LYS A 89 -19.29 -5.34 21.54
N ASP A 90 -18.72 -4.42 20.78
CA ASP A 90 -19.46 -3.49 19.94
C ASP A 90 -19.97 -4.20 18.68
N LEU A 91 -19.18 -5.12 18.12
CA LEU A 91 -19.59 -5.97 17.00
C LEU A 91 -20.80 -6.85 17.38
N GLU A 92 -20.74 -7.53 18.52
CA GLU A 92 -21.87 -8.34 19.02
C GLU A 92 -23.05 -7.48 19.44
N GLY A 93 -22.81 -6.29 20.01
CA GLY A 93 -23.83 -5.31 20.35
C GLY A 93 -24.61 -4.82 19.13
N ALA A 94 -23.91 -4.46 18.05
CA ALA A 94 -24.51 -4.06 16.77
C ALA A 94 -25.34 -5.20 16.17
N LYS A 95 -24.80 -6.43 16.17
CA LYS A 95 -25.52 -7.62 15.69
C LYS A 95 -26.80 -7.90 16.46
N LYS A 96 -26.79 -7.76 17.79
CA LYS A 96 -27.96 -7.99 18.65
C LYS A 96 -29.02 -6.90 18.51
N SER A 97 -28.59 -5.64 18.36
CA SER A 97 -29.49 -4.48 18.28
C SER A 97 -30.03 -4.21 16.87
N GLY A 98 -29.38 -4.73 15.83
CA GLY A 98 -29.70 -4.43 14.44
C GLY A 98 -29.17 -3.06 13.98
N PHE A 99 -28.39 -2.36 14.80
CA PHE A 99 -27.74 -1.11 14.40
C PHE A 99 -26.55 -1.38 13.46
N PRO A 100 -26.22 -0.42 12.57
CA PRO A 100 -25.02 -0.51 11.75
C PRO A 100 -23.75 -0.64 12.61
N VAL A 101 -22.79 -1.42 12.12
CA VAL A 101 -21.47 -1.55 12.76
C VAL A 101 -20.70 -0.24 12.59
N ASP A 102 -20.09 0.24 13.67
CA ASP A 102 -19.16 1.36 13.58
C ASP A 102 -17.83 0.92 12.95
N LEU A 103 -17.57 1.40 11.74
CA LEU A 103 -16.37 1.11 10.96
C LEU A 103 -15.43 2.32 10.86
N SER A 104 -15.69 3.39 11.63
CA SER A 104 -14.93 4.65 11.55
C SER A 104 -13.43 4.43 11.77
N LYS A 105 -13.04 3.48 12.62
CA LYS A 105 -11.62 3.14 12.85
C LYS A 105 -10.94 2.53 11.62
N ALA A 106 -11.65 1.69 10.88
CA ALA A 106 -11.14 1.10 9.64
C ALA A 106 -11.02 2.16 8.54
N GLU A 107 -12.01 3.05 8.42
CA GLU A 107 -11.98 4.17 7.49
C GLU A 107 -10.80 5.12 7.76
N ILE A 108 -10.59 5.52 9.02
CA ILE A 108 -9.46 6.38 9.41
C ILE A 108 -8.11 5.73 9.08
N ALA A 109 -7.94 4.43 9.35
CA ALA A 109 -6.69 3.73 9.02
C ALA A 109 -6.46 3.70 7.49
N ALA A 110 -7.52 3.47 6.71
CA ALA A 110 -7.45 3.50 5.25
C ALA A 110 -7.05 4.88 4.72
N GLU A 111 -7.62 5.95 5.27
CA GLU A 111 -7.27 7.34 4.91
C GLU A 111 -5.81 7.65 5.26
N LYS A 112 -5.33 7.24 6.44
CA LYS A 112 -3.92 7.42 6.82
C LYS A 112 -2.98 6.71 5.87
N CYS A 113 -3.28 5.48 5.46
CA CYS A 113 -2.50 4.76 4.45
C CYS A 113 -2.48 5.50 3.12
N ALA A 114 -3.64 5.96 2.64
CA ALA A 114 -3.73 6.72 1.39
C ALA A 114 -2.92 8.03 1.45
N LEU A 115 -2.98 8.76 2.57
CA LEU A 115 -2.21 9.98 2.77
C LEU A 115 -0.70 9.73 2.87
N LYS A 116 -0.28 8.64 3.52
CA LYS A 116 1.13 8.24 3.58
C LYS A 116 1.67 7.92 2.18
N GLU A 117 0.89 7.20 1.37
CA GLU A 117 1.23 6.91 -0.02
C GLU A 117 1.39 8.21 -0.83
N ASP A 118 0.40 9.10 -0.81
CA ASP A 118 0.48 10.37 -1.56
C ASP A 118 1.64 11.24 -1.06
N LYS A 119 1.88 11.30 0.25
CA LYS A 119 3.02 12.04 0.81
C LYS A 119 4.34 11.51 0.27
N LEU A 120 4.51 10.20 0.19
CA LEU A 120 5.71 9.58 -0.37
C LEU A 120 5.84 9.88 -1.86
N ILE A 121 4.75 9.81 -2.63
CA ILE A 121 4.73 10.14 -4.06
C ILE A 121 5.15 11.60 -4.30
N PHE A 122 4.56 12.55 -3.56
CA PHE A 122 4.78 13.98 -3.82
C PHE A 122 6.10 14.50 -3.25
N PHE A 123 6.44 14.13 -2.02
CA PHE A 123 7.57 14.71 -1.30
C PHE A 123 8.77 13.77 -1.18
N GLY A 124 8.58 12.48 -1.45
CA GLY A 124 9.60 11.48 -1.22
C GLY A 124 9.94 11.32 0.27
N ASP A 125 11.02 10.59 0.52
CA ASP A 125 11.66 10.49 1.81
C ASP A 125 13.17 10.33 1.58
N LYS A 126 13.93 11.42 1.81
CA LYS A 126 15.38 11.44 1.58
C LYS A 126 16.14 10.53 2.53
N GLU A 127 15.62 10.28 3.74
CA GLU A 127 16.28 9.39 4.70
C GLU A 127 16.16 7.93 4.25
N LEU A 128 15.05 7.60 3.61
CA LEU A 128 14.78 6.27 3.06
C LEU A 128 15.19 6.11 1.58
N GLY A 129 15.73 7.15 0.95
CA GLY A 129 16.21 7.12 -0.43
C GLY A 129 15.12 7.18 -1.50
N TYR A 130 13.92 7.67 -1.15
CA TYR A 130 12.80 7.86 -2.07
C TYR A 130 12.74 9.31 -2.55
N ASP A 131 12.80 9.49 -3.87
CA ASP A 131 12.63 10.79 -4.51
C ASP A 131 11.13 11.04 -4.80
N GLY A 132 10.64 12.22 -4.43
CA GLY A 132 9.26 12.65 -4.70
C GLY A 132 9.15 13.45 -5.99
N LEU A 133 7.93 13.64 -6.48
CA LEU A 133 7.65 14.46 -7.67
C LEU A 133 8.04 15.94 -7.51
N LEU A 134 8.13 16.44 -6.26
CA LEU A 134 8.43 17.84 -5.94
C LEU A 134 9.86 18.08 -5.43
N THR A 135 10.74 17.07 -5.48
CA THR A 135 12.14 17.13 -5.02
C THR A 135 13.11 17.02 -6.18
#